data_AF-I7JV01-F1
#
_entry.id   AF-I7JV01-F1
#
_cell.length_a   1.000
_cell.length_b   1.000
_cell.length_c   1.000
_cell.angle_alpha   90.00
_cell.angle_beta   90.00
_cell.angle_gamma   90.00
#
_symmetry.space_group_name_H-M   'P 1'
#
loop_
_entity.id
_entity.type
_entity.pdbx_description
1 polymer ?
#
loop_
_entity_poly.entity_id
_entity_poly.type
_entity_poly.pdbx_seq_one_letter_code
_entity_poly.pdbx_strand_id
1 'polypeptide(L)'
;MSIAYRTDLHTDTIAEFRKMYQFMIQHPSSYVMIGDFTSFFDKIDHQYLKERLCDLLQVDKLNSDYYAIFKRITMFDYCELTDLYNINNLDYEKRKDKIAFNLRQRALSKEDYKKYRSHIKRHHGNKGIPQGSAISACLANVYMLEIDKMINEFVVARGGIYRRYSDDFIIILPMDTSSIDDIEKIILKFGAFKDKGILKLQPEKTQVYKLQDHSVVNIGHLFTPSLNEKHKTINFIGLNFDGNAIKIREKNYK
;
A
#
# COMPACT_ATOMS: atom_id res chain seq x y z
N MET A 1 -5.71 6.80 9.01
CA MET A 1 -6.32 5.44 9.09
C MET A 1 -6.43 4.80 7.72
N SER A 2 -6.44 3.47 7.66
CA SER A 2 -6.68 2.72 6.42
C SER A 2 -8.10 2.87 5.88
N ILE A 3 -8.22 3.09 4.57
CA ILE A 3 -9.48 3.16 3.82
C ILE A 3 -9.63 2.02 2.82
N ALA A 4 -8.56 1.29 2.51
CA ALA A 4 -8.61 0.15 1.59
C ALA A 4 -9.18 -1.08 2.29
N TYR A 5 -10.02 -1.84 1.56
CA TYR A 5 -10.55 -3.14 2.00
C TYR A 5 -11.36 -3.08 3.31
N ARG A 6 -12.11 -2.00 3.50
CA ARG A 6 -12.92 -1.72 4.70
C ARG A 6 -14.37 -1.46 4.32
N THR A 7 -15.18 -2.50 4.31
CA THR A 7 -16.61 -2.42 3.95
C THR A 7 -17.47 -1.75 5.02
N ASP A 8 -16.98 -1.70 6.25
CA ASP A 8 -17.62 -1.07 7.41
C ASP A 8 -17.62 0.47 7.34
N LEU A 9 -16.76 1.06 6.51
CA LEU A 9 -16.71 2.52 6.36
C LEU A 9 -17.81 3.07 5.45
N HIS A 10 -18.54 2.21 4.74
CA HIS A 10 -19.58 2.59 3.77
C HIS A 10 -19.15 3.73 2.84
N THR A 11 -17.89 3.69 2.40
CA THR A 11 -17.23 4.70 1.57
C THR A 11 -16.57 4.03 0.38
N ASP A 12 -16.25 4.83 -0.63
CA ASP A 12 -15.45 4.41 -1.77
C ASP A 12 -14.25 5.34 -1.95
N THR A 13 -13.35 4.96 -2.85
CA THR A 13 -12.13 5.71 -3.14
C THR A 13 -12.41 7.15 -3.58
N ILE A 14 -13.48 7.38 -4.35
CA ILE A 14 -13.85 8.71 -4.85
C ILE A 14 -14.35 9.56 -3.69
N ALA A 15 -15.20 9.00 -2.82
CA ALA A 15 -15.71 9.68 -1.64
C ALA A 15 -14.60 10.07 -0.66
N GLU A 16 -13.65 9.17 -0.36
CA GLU A 16 -12.50 9.50 0.49
C GLU A 16 -11.60 10.57 -0.15
N PHE A 17 -11.39 10.51 -1.47
CA PHE A 17 -10.63 11.56 -2.14
C PHE A 17 -11.31 12.92 -2.09
N ARG A 18 -12.64 12.96 -2.29
CA ARG A 18 -13.40 14.20 -2.13
C ARG A 18 -13.24 14.79 -0.73
N LYS A 19 -13.24 13.96 0.32
CA LYS A 19 -12.99 14.43 1.70
C LYS A 19 -11.59 15.05 1.84
N MET A 20 -10.55 14.40 1.32
CA MET A 20 -9.18 14.92 1.36
C MET A 20 -9.04 16.23 0.57
N TYR A 21 -9.71 16.34 -0.58
CA TYR A 21 -9.74 17.56 -1.36
C TYR A 21 -10.47 18.70 -0.66
N GLN A 22 -11.65 18.45 -0.11
CA GLN A 22 -12.38 19.45 0.66
C GLN A 22 -11.54 19.96 1.84
N PHE A 23 -10.82 19.06 2.51
CA PHE A 23 -9.87 19.42 3.55
C PHE A 23 -8.75 20.34 3.02
N MET A 24 -8.14 20.02 1.87
CA MET A 24 -7.11 20.87 1.26
C MET A 24 -7.62 22.24 0.81
N ILE A 25 -8.89 22.37 0.40
CA ILE A 25 -9.51 23.68 0.09
C ILE A 25 -9.74 24.49 1.36
N GLN A 26 -10.23 23.84 2.43
CA GLN A 26 -10.48 24.50 3.72
C GLN A 26 -9.17 24.95 4.39
N HIS A 27 -8.08 24.24 4.13
CA HIS A 27 -6.73 24.55 4.60
C HIS A 27 -5.79 24.82 3.41
N PRO A 28 -5.92 25.97 2.72
CA PRO A 28 -5.18 26.27 1.49
C PRO A 28 -3.69 26.47 1.70
N SER A 29 -3.25 26.56 2.97
CA SER A 29 -1.86 26.48 3.39
C SER A 29 -1.62 25.17 4.14
N SER A 30 -1.14 24.14 3.44
CA SER A 30 -0.90 22.79 3.98
C SER A 30 0.38 22.14 3.44
N TYR A 31 1.02 21.31 4.25
CA TYR A 31 2.00 20.33 3.77
C TYR A 31 1.27 19.03 3.41
N VAL A 32 1.57 18.48 2.23
CA VAL A 32 0.99 17.22 1.75
C VAL A 32 2.10 16.22 1.48
N MET A 33 2.15 15.14 2.25
CA MET A 33 3.08 14.03 2.06
C MET A 33 2.33 12.85 1.45
N ILE A 34 2.84 12.33 0.34
CA ILE A 34 2.39 11.08 -0.27
C ILE A 34 3.55 10.09 -0.20
N GLY A 35 3.28 8.86 0.22
CA GLY A 35 4.30 7.82 0.34
C GLY A 35 3.80 6.45 -0.07
N ASP A 36 4.76 5.56 -0.30
CA ASP A 36 4.58 4.18 -0.73
C ASP A 36 5.55 3.29 0.06
N PHE A 37 5.10 2.08 0.42
CA PHE A 37 5.93 1.08 1.08
C PHE A 37 6.52 0.08 0.08
N THR A 38 7.84 -0.11 0.14
CA THR A 38 8.56 -0.96 -0.83
C THR A 38 8.09 -2.41 -0.76
N SER A 39 7.54 -2.93 -1.87
CA SER A 39 7.11 -4.34 -2.00
C SER A 39 6.26 -4.80 -0.82
N PHE A 40 5.26 -4.00 -0.44
CA PHE A 40 4.53 -4.12 0.82
C PHE A 40 4.08 -5.55 1.13
N PHE A 41 3.32 -6.18 0.24
CA PHE A 41 2.82 -7.55 0.45
C PHE A 41 3.95 -8.58 0.57
N ASP A 42 5.00 -8.48 -0.24
CA ASP A 42 6.14 -9.40 -0.24
C ASP A 42 7.03 -9.26 1.01
N LYS A 43 6.95 -8.12 1.69
CA LYS A 43 7.77 -7.80 2.86
C LYS A 43 7.04 -7.87 4.20
N ILE A 44 5.74 -8.20 4.20
CA ILE A 44 4.99 -8.44 5.44
C ILE A 44 5.71 -9.51 6.25
N ASP A 45 6.19 -9.12 7.43
CA ASP A 45 6.86 -10.02 8.37
C ASP A 45 5.86 -10.94 9.06
N HIS A 46 6.09 -12.26 8.98
CA HIS A 46 5.14 -13.24 9.48
C HIS A 46 5.02 -13.24 11.00
N GLN A 47 6.13 -13.01 11.71
CA GLN A 47 6.12 -12.97 13.16
C GLN A 47 5.33 -11.75 13.64
N TYR A 48 5.67 -10.57 13.13
CA TYR A 48 4.98 -9.33 13.48
C TYR A 48 3.50 -9.37 13.08
N LEU A 49 3.15 -9.94 11.92
CA LEU A 49 1.75 -10.13 11.53
C LEU A 49 0.99 -10.99 12.56
N LYS A 50 1.62 -12.08 13.03
CA LYS A 50 1.01 -12.97 14.02
C LYS A 50 0.81 -12.25 15.36
N GLU A 51 1.80 -11.47 15.79
CA GLU A 51 1.71 -10.64 16.99
C GLU A 51 0.55 -9.65 16.89
N ARG A 52 0.44 -8.90 15.78
CA ARG A 52 -0.68 -7.97 15.54
C ARG A 52 -2.04 -8.65 15.49
N LEU A 53 -2.11 -9.88 14.98
CA LEU A 53 -3.36 -10.65 14.96
C LEU A 53 -3.75 -11.13 16.37
N CYS A 54 -2.78 -11.58 17.18
CA CYS A 54 -2.98 -11.90 18.59
C CYS A 54 -3.46 -10.67 19.38
N ASP A 55 -2.80 -9.52 19.18
CA ASP A 55 -3.18 -8.26 19.83
C ASP A 55 -4.61 -7.84 19.47
N LEU A 56 -4.98 -7.91 18.19
CA LEU A 56 -6.33 -7.55 17.75
C LEU A 56 -7.40 -8.46 18.39
N LEU A 57 -7.11 -9.76 18.49
CA LEU A 57 -8.01 -10.76 19.07
C LEU A 57 -7.95 -10.79 20.60
N GLN A 58 -7.02 -10.06 21.23
CA GLN A 58 -6.77 -10.05 22.67
C GLN A 58 -6.49 -11.46 23.22
N VAL A 59 -5.63 -12.21 22.52
CA VAL A 59 -5.21 -13.57 22.90
C VAL A 59 -3.70 -13.71 22.87
N ASP A 60 -3.15 -14.55 23.75
CA ASP A 60 -1.70 -14.84 23.75
C ASP A 60 -1.28 -15.68 22.52
N LYS A 61 -2.21 -16.50 22.01
CA LYS A 61 -1.96 -17.42 20.90
C LYS A 61 -3.21 -17.63 20.07
N LEU A 62 -3.03 -17.63 18.74
CA LEU A 62 -4.08 -18.01 17.79
C LEU A 62 -4.57 -19.44 18.06
N ASN A 63 -5.89 -19.62 18.10
CA ASN A 63 -6.50 -20.95 18.15
C ASN A 63 -6.21 -21.74 16.86
N SER A 64 -6.63 -23.01 16.81
CA SER A 64 -6.39 -23.90 15.67
C SER A 64 -6.84 -23.31 14.33
N ASP A 65 -7.99 -22.63 14.33
CA ASP A 65 -8.67 -22.20 13.12
C ASP A 65 -8.01 -20.95 12.55
N TYR A 66 -7.78 -19.93 13.38
CA TYR A 66 -7.02 -18.74 13.00
C TYR A 66 -5.58 -19.09 12.62
N TYR A 67 -4.94 -20.03 13.33
CA TYR A 67 -3.59 -20.45 12.99
C TYR A 67 -3.54 -21.20 11.66
N ALA A 68 -4.54 -22.02 11.33
CA ALA A 68 -4.62 -22.69 10.04
C ALA A 68 -4.71 -21.69 8.88
N ILE A 69 -5.53 -20.63 9.05
CA ILE A 69 -5.65 -19.53 8.08
C ILE A 69 -4.32 -18.78 7.96
N PHE A 70 -3.75 -18.36 9.09
CA PHE A 70 -2.45 -17.68 9.13
C PHE A 70 -1.39 -18.51 8.39
N LYS A 71 -1.27 -19.80 8.71
CA LYS A 71 -0.33 -20.73 8.09
C LYS A 71 -0.57 -20.88 6.59
N ARG A 72 -1.83 -20.91 6.12
CA ARG A 72 -2.12 -21.02 4.67
C ARG A 72 -1.67 -19.77 3.90
N ILE A 73 -1.79 -18.59 4.52
CA ILE A 73 -1.45 -17.31 3.90
C ILE A 73 0.07 -17.07 3.96
N THR A 74 0.75 -17.50 5.02
CA THR A 74 2.21 -17.34 5.16
C THR A 74 3.00 -18.47 4.51
N MET A 75 2.45 -19.68 4.40
CA MET A 75 3.04 -20.83 3.70
C MET A 75 2.22 -21.19 2.46
N PHE A 76 1.99 -20.18 1.62
CA PHE A 76 1.21 -20.32 0.39
C PHE A 76 1.93 -21.16 -0.66
N ASP A 77 1.16 -21.72 -1.58
CA ASP A 77 1.68 -22.39 -2.76
C ASP A 77 1.68 -21.38 -3.92
N TYR A 78 2.72 -21.39 -4.75
CA TYR A 78 2.83 -20.51 -5.92
C TYR A 78 3.39 -21.28 -7.12
N CYS A 79 3.16 -20.73 -8.31
CA CYS A 79 3.73 -21.20 -9.56
C CYS A 79 4.23 -19.98 -10.31
N GLU A 80 5.41 -20.08 -10.93
CA GLU A 80 5.94 -18.97 -11.71
C GLU A 80 5.05 -18.74 -12.93
N LEU A 81 4.78 -17.47 -13.24
CA LEU A 81 3.94 -17.16 -14.40
C LEU A 81 4.58 -17.65 -15.70
N THR A 82 5.90 -17.59 -15.81
CA THR A 82 6.66 -18.12 -16.95
C THR A 82 6.50 -19.65 -17.08
N ASP A 83 6.49 -20.39 -15.98
CA ASP A 83 6.21 -21.83 -15.99
C ASP A 83 4.80 -22.11 -16.54
N LEU A 84 3.80 -21.33 -16.14
CA LEU A 84 2.43 -21.48 -16.66
C LEU A 84 2.35 -21.22 -18.16
N TYR A 85 3.07 -20.22 -18.69
CA TYR A 85 3.10 -19.96 -20.13
C TYR A 85 3.79 -21.11 -20.88
N ASN A 86 4.93 -21.57 -20.39
CA ASN A 86 5.68 -22.70 -20.97
C ASN A 86 4.84 -23.98 -21.03
N ILE A 87 4.14 -24.33 -19.94
CA ILE A 87 3.23 -25.50 -19.88
C ILE A 87 2.13 -25.41 -20.94
N ASN A 88 1.67 -24.19 -21.24
CA ASN A 88 0.61 -23.94 -22.20
C ASN A 88 1.11 -23.74 -23.64
N ASN A 89 2.41 -23.96 -23.90
CA ASN A 89 3.07 -23.69 -25.18
C ASN A 89 2.90 -22.23 -25.65
N LEU A 90 2.96 -21.30 -24.70
CA LEU A 90 2.84 -19.86 -24.93
C LEU A 90 4.14 -19.15 -24.53
N ASP A 91 4.40 -18.01 -25.17
CA ASP A 91 5.56 -17.17 -24.87
C ASP A 91 5.13 -15.97 -24.03
N TYR A 92 5.65 -15.89 -22.81
CA TYR A 92 5.32 -14.80 -21.89
C TYR A 92 5.69 -13.42 -22.43
N GLU A 93 6.64 -13.28 -23.36
CA GLU A 93 7.00 -11.97 -23.90
C GLU A 93 6.07 -11.51 -25.04
N LYS A 94 5.34 -12.45 -25.68
CA LYS A 94 4.49 -12.13 -26.84
C LYS A 94 3.13 -11.60 -26.41
N ARG A 95 2.78 -10.39 -26.89
CA ARG A 95 1.47 -9.76 -26.64
C ARG A 95 0.29 -10.65 -27.06
N LYS A 96 0.38 -11.32 -28.21
CA LYS A 96 -0.66 -12.24 -28.71
C LYS A 96 -0.91 -13.37 -27.73
N ASP A 97 0.15 -13.93 -27.16
CA ASP A 97 0.10 -15.07 -26.25
C ASP A 97 -0.41 -14.64 -24.86
N LYS A 98 -0.05 -13.45 -24.39
CA LYS A 98 -0.65 -12.84 -23.19
C LYS A 98 -2.17 -12.71 -23.30
N ILE A 99 -2.65 -12.20 -24.45
CA ILE A 99 -4.09 -12.08 -24.71
C ILE A 99 -4.74 -13.47 -24.74
N ALA A 100 -4.15 -14.41 -25.47
CA ALA A 100 -4.68 -15.77 -25.56
C ALA A 100 -4.74 -16.48 -24.20
N PHE A 101 -3.74 -16.29 -23.32
CA PHE A 101 -3.74 -16.84 -21.98
C PHE A 101 -4.83 -16.21 -21.09
N ASN A 102 -4.96 -14.88 -21.12
CA ASN A 102 -5.93 -14.15 -20.29
C ASN A 102 -7.38 -14.40 -20.68
N LEU A 103 -7.65 -14.85 -21.92
CA LEU A 103 -8.99 -15.26 -22.35
C LEU A 103 -9.42 -16.62 -21.77
N ARG A 104 -8.50 -17.40 -21.22
CA ARG A 104 -8.83 -18.71 -20.65
C ARG A 104 -9.52 -18.54 -19.31
N GLN A 105 -10.56 -19.33 -19.08
CA GLN A 105 -11.24 -19.39 -17.79
C GLN A 105 -10.34 -19.97 -16.68
N ARG A 106 -9.38 -20.84 -17.05
CA ARG A 106 -8.43 -21.47 -16.13
C ARG A 106 -7.05 -21.51 -16.76
N ALA A 107 -6.02 -21.24 -15.95
CA ALA A 107 -4.62 -21.34 -16.38
C ALA A 107 -4.19 -22.78 -16.72
N LEU A 108 -4.72 -23.77 -15.99
CA LEU A 108 -4.45 -25.19 -16.18
C LEU A 108 -5.76 -26.00 -16.09
N SER A 109 -5.86 -27.07 -16.89
CA SER A 109 -6.91 -28.07 -16.70
C SER A 109 -6.68 -28.86 -15.40
N LYS A 110 -7.68 -29.66 -14.96
CA LYS A 110 -7.52 -30.53 -13.78
C LYS A 110 -6.43 -31.60 -13.99
N GLU A 111 -6.28 -32.08 -15.22
CA GLU A 111 -5.30 -33.09 -15.60
C GLU A 111 -3.89 -32.48 -15.64
N ASP A 112 -3.75 -31.31 -16.27
CA ASP A 112 -2.49 -30.56 -16.30
C ASP A 112 -2.04 -30.17 -14.89
N TYR A 113 -2.96 -29.72 -14.03
CA TYR A 113 -2.63 -29.41 -12.65
C TYR A 113 -2.01 -30.60 -11.89
N LYS A 114 -2.51 -31.82 -12.13
CA LYS A 114 -1.93 -33.04 -11.53
C LYS A 114 -0.57 -33.37 -12.15
N LYS A 115 -0.47 -33.28 -13.48
CA LYS A 115 0.73 -33.59 -14.25
C LYS A 115 1.90 -32.65 -13.91
N TYR A 116 1.65 -31.35 -13.81
CA TYR A 116 2.65 -30.32 -13.59
C TYR A 116 2.76 -29.89 -12.12
N ARG A 117 2.34 -30.75 -11.19
CA ARG A 117 2.34 -30.45 -9.75
C ARG A 117 3.73 -30.11 -9.20
N SER A 118 4.81 -30.59 -9.84
CA SER A 118 6.19 -30.25 -9.51
C SER A 118 6.54 -28.77 -9.72
N HIS A 119 5.81 -28.04 -10.57
CA HIS A 119 5.99 -26.60 -10.79
C HIS A 119 5.29 -25.74 -9.72
N ILE A 120 4.50 -26.37 -8.84
CA ILE A 120 3.85 -25.69 -7.72
C ILE A 120 4.80 -25.76 -6.53
N LYS A 121 5.39 -24.61 -6.20
CA LYS A 121 6.34 -24.45 -5.13
C LYS A 121 5.62 -23.99 -3.87
N ARG A 122 6.13 -24.44 -2.72
CA ARG A 122 5.69 -23.96 -1.40
C ARG A 122 6.56 -22.78 -1.00
N HIS A 123 5.96 -21.71 -0.52
CA HIS A 123 6.68 -20.62 0.12
C HIS A 123 7.16 -21.04 1.53
N HIS A 124 8.45 -20.83 1.78
CA HIS A 124 9.11 -21.18 3.04
C HIS A 124 9.81 -19.98 3.71
N GLY A 125 9.68 -18.78 3.14
CA GLY A 125 10.25 -17.57 3.72
C GLY A 125 9.44 -17.08 4.92
N ASN A 126 10.07 -16.24 5.74
CA ASN A 126 9.44 -15.61 6.91
C ASN A 126 8.75 -14.27 6.59
N LYS A 127 8.68 -13.92 5.30
CA LYS A 127 8.08 -12.69 4.80
C LYS A 127 7.23 -12.97 3.59
N GLY A 128 6.20 -12.16 3.39
CA GLY A 128 5.37 -12.19 2.20
C GLY A 128 4.04 -12.88 2.42
N ILE A 129 2.97 -12.27 1.90
CA ILE A 129 1.65 -12.89 1.82
C ILE A 129 1.11 -12.73 0.39
N PRO A 130 0.29 -13.66 -0.13
CA PRO A 130 -0.14 -13.64 -1.52
C PRO A 130 -1.06 -12.44 -1.79
N GLN A 131 -0.73 -11.65 -2.81
CA GLN A 131 -1.60 -10.58 -3.30
C GLN A 131 -2.82 -11.16 -4.05
N GLY A 132 -3.98 -10.52 -3.93
CA GLY A 132 -5.21 -10.93 -4.62
C GLY A 132 -6.08 -11.95 -3.88
N SER A 133 -5.62 -12.47 -2.74
CA SER A 133 -6.49 -13.19 -1.80
C SER A 133 -7.27 -12.19 -0.95
N ALA A 134 -8.59 -12.40 -0.82
CA ALA A 134 -9.48 -11.53 -0.06
C ALA A 134 -9.01 -11.33 1.40
N ILE A 135 -8.42 -12.38 2.00
CA ILE A 135 -7.97 -12.34 3.39
C ILE A 135 -6.59 -11.69 3.55
N SER A 136 -5.71 -11.75 2.54
CA SER A 136 -4.40 -11.08 2.60
C SER A 136 -4.55 -9.56 2.74
N ALA A 137 -5.54 -8.99 2.06
CA ALA A 137 -5.86 -7.57 2.15
C ALA A 137 -6.30 -7.17 3.58
N CYS A 138 -7.12 -8.00 4.22
CA CYS A 138 -7.52 -7.80 5.62
C CYS A 138 -6.31 -7.91 6.56
N LEU A 139 -5.48 -8.95 6.39
CA LEU A 139 -4.28 -9.14 7.22
C LEU A 139 -3.24 -8.03 7.02
N ALA A 140 -3.12 -7.46 5.83
CA ALA A 140 -2.28 -6.30 5.58
C ALA A 140 -2.77 -5.05 6.34
N ASN A 141 -4.08 -4.92 6.56
CA ASN A 141 -4.62 -3.90 7.46
C ASN A 141 -4.32 -4.21 8.93
N VAL A 142 -4.46 -5.47 9.37
CA VAL A 142 -4.09 -5.90 10.74
C VAL A 142 -2.62 -5.61 11.03
N TYR A 143 -1.73 -5.94 10.09
CA TYR A 143 -0.30 -5.65 10.15
C TYR A 143 -0.02 -4.18 10.46
N MET A 144 -0.77 -3.29 9.83
CA MET A 144 -0.55 -1.85 9.91
C MET A 144 -1.25 -1.18 11.11
N LEU A 145 -2.04 -1.87 11.93
CA LEU A 145 -2.86 -1.25 12.97
C LEU A 145 -2.06 -0.35 13.94
N GLU A 146 -0.97 -0.86 14.50
CA GLU A 146 -0.14 -0.09 15.46
C GLU A 146 0.50 1.13 14.78
N ILE A 147 1.04 0.92 13.58
CA ILE A 147 1.73 1.97 12.81
C ILE A 147 0.72 3.05 12.39
N ASP A 148 -0.41 2.63 11.84
CA ASP A 148 -1.49 3.51 11.42
C ASP A 148 -2.00 4.32 12.62
N LYS A 149 -2.17 3.70 13.79
CA LYS A 149 -2.60 4.38 15.02
C LYS A 149 -1.59 5.45 15.42
N MET A 150 -0.31 5.09 15.55
CA MET A 150 0.75 6.02 15.96
C MET A 150 0.85 7.23 15.02
N ILE A 151 0.82 7.00 13.71
CA ILE A 151 0.89 8.08 12.72
C ILE A 151 -0.39 8.92 12.74
N ASN A 152 -1.56 8.28 12.83
CA ASN A 152 -2.84 8.99 12.87
C ASN A 152 -2.96 9.90 14.09
N GLU A 153 -2.60 9.42 15.28
CA GLU A 153 -2.61 10.21 16.52
C GLU A 153 -1.70 11.44 16.39
N PHE A 154 -0.49 11.24 15.86
CA PHE A 154 0.47 12.33 15.65
C PHE A 154 -0.06 13.40 14.68
N VAL A 155 -0.70 12.97 13.59
CA VAL A 155 -1.24 13.84 12.54
C VAL A 155 -2.50 14.59 13.01
N VAL A 156 -3.43 13.90 13.66
CA VAL A 156 -4.67 14.50 14.17
C VAL A 156 -4.40 15.51 15.27
N ALA A 157 -3.39 15.28 16.11
CA ALA A 157 -2.95 16.25 17.12
C ALA A 157 -2.48 17.59 16.53
N ARG A 158 -2.23 17.65 15.21
CA ARG A 158 -1.85 18.85 14.44
C ARG A 158 -2.96 19.31 13.50
N GLY A 159 -4.21 18.94 13.80
CA GLY A 159 -5.35 19.26 12.95
C GLY A 159 -5.35 18.58 11.58
N GLY A 160 -4.38 17.71 11.28
CA GLY A 160 -4.22 17.09 9.96
C GLY A 160 -5.02 15.82 9.76
N ILE A 161 -4.90 15.27 8.55
CA ILE A 161 -5.52 14.00 8.16
C ILE A 161 -4.52 13.01 7.60
N TYR A 162 -4.66 11.74 8.02
CA TYR A 162 -3.89 10.61 7.51
C TYR A 162 -4.83 9.58 6.87
N ARG A 163 -4.52 9.14 5.65
CA ARG A 163 -5.23 8.08 4.93
C ARG A 163 -4.24 7.11 4.30
N ARG A 164 -4.49 5.81 4.45
CA ARG A 164 -3.71 4.74 3.82
C ARG A 164 -4.61 3.90 2.91
N TYR A 165 -4.15 3.67 1.69
CA TYR A 165 -4.80 2.77 0.74
C TYR A 165 -3.80 1.68 0.35
N SER A 166 -3.95 0.50 0.97
CA SER A 166 -2.98 -0.59 0.81
C SER A 166 -1.57 -0.13 1.22
N ASP A 167 -0.66 -0.01 0.27
CA ASP A 167 0.75 0.36 0.35
C ASP A 167 1.00 1.85 0.15
N ASP A 168 0.05 2.55 -0.48
CA ASP A 168 0.07 4.01 -0.63
C ASP A 168 -0.52 4.69 0.61
N PHE A 169 0.00 5.86 0.96
CA PHE A 169 -0.62 6.73 1.96
C PHE A 169 -0.48 8.21 1.62
N ILE A 170 -1.35 9.01 2.24
CA ILE A 170 -1.34 10.46 2.17
C ILE A 170 -1.53 11.04 3.57
N ILE A 171 -0.76 12.08 3.87
CA ILE A 171 -0.83 12.90 5.07
C ILE A 171 -0.98 14.34 4.62
N ILE A 172 -1.94 15.06 5.19
CA ILE A 172 -2.14 16.49 4.96
C ILE A 172 -2.08 17.18 6.32
N LEU A 173 -1.16 18.13 6.48
CA LEU A 173 -0.94 18.91 7.69
C LEU A 173 -1.15 20.41 7.41
N PRO A 174 -2.14 21.06 8.04
CA PRO A 174 -2.32 22.51 7.95
C PRO A 174 -1.13 23.29 8.54
N MET A 175 -0.66 24.34 7.86
CA MET A 175 0.53 25.11 8.29
C MET A 175 0.30 26.01 9.51
N ASP A 176 -0.96 26.28 9.86
CA ASP A 176 -1.33 27.04 11.06
C ASP A 176 -1.10 26.26 12.37
N THR A 177 -1.05 24.93 12.27
CA THR A 177 -1.01 24.00 13.40
C THR A 177 0.11 22.97 13.30
N SER A 178 0.96 23.08 12.26
CA SER A 178 2.08 22.18 12.03
C SER A 178 3.27 22.91 11.38
N SER A 179 4.44 22.29 11.48
CA SER A 179 5.64 22.75 10.77
C SER A 179 6.18 21.69 9.81
N ILE A 180 7.10 22.08 8.94
CA ILE A 180 7.81 21.15 8.06
C ILE A 180 8.55 20.05 8.85
N ASP A 181 9.06 20.36 10.04
CA ASP A 181 9.73 19.40 10.94
C ASP A 181 8.79 18.27 11.38
N ASP A 182 7.47 18.49 11.36
CA ASP A 182 6.52 17.42 11.67
C ASP A 182 6.46 16.35 10.57
N ILE A 183 6.72 16.72 9.30
CA ILE A 183 6.93 15.76 8.22
C ILE A 183 8.20 14.95 8.46
N GLU A 184 9.29 15.58 8.91
CA GLU A 184 10.52 14.86 9.27
C GLU A 184 10.28 13.86 10.42
N LYS A 185 9.55 14.28 11.46
CA LYS A 185 9.17 13.39 12.57
C LYS A 185 8.34 12.21 12.10
N ILE A 186 7.45 12.39 11.12
CA ILE A 186 6.67 11.29 10.51
C ILE A 186 7.60 10.33 9.77
N ILE A 187 8.54 10.84 8.97
CA ILE A 187 9.52 10.02 8.26
C ILE A 187 10.37 9.21 9.25
N LEU A 188 10.82 9.83 10.35
CA LEU A 188 11.57 9.15 11.41
C LEU A 188 10.72 8.07 12.10
N LYS A 189 9.43 8.33 12.36
CA LYS A 189 8.51 7.34 12.94
C LYS A 189 8.35 6.12 12.04
N PHE A 190 8.18 6.31 10.74
CA PHE A 190 8.19 5.19 9.79
C PHE A 190 9.57 4.51 9.73
N GLY A 191 10.65 5.29 9.79
CA GLY A 191 12.04 4.81 9.81
C GLY A 191 12.33 3.84 10.96
N ALA A 192 11.75 4.06 12.15
CA ALA A 192 11.92 3.17 13.30
C ALA A 192 11.43 1.72 13.06
N PHE A 193 10.51 1.51 12.10
CA PHE A 193 10.05 0.18 11.70
C PHE A 193 10.93 -0.47 10.62
N LYS A 194 11.72 0.32 9.91
CA LYS A 194 12.68 -0.18 8.92
C LYS A 194 13.79 -0.97 9.60
N ASP A 195 14.31 -0.45 10.71
CA ASP A 195 15.40 -1.08 11.46
C ASP A 195 14.95 -2.40 12.12
N LYS A 196 13.65 -2.52 12.41
CA LYS A 196 13.01 -3.77 12.86
C LYS A 196 12.66 -4.73 11.71
N GLY A 197 12.89 -4.34 10.45
CA GLY A 197 12.55 -5.14 9.28
C GLY A 197 11.05 -5.25 8.99
N ILE A 198 10.22 -4.42 9.61
CA ILE A 198 8.75 -4.46 9.55
C ILE A 198 8.22 -3.65 8.36
N LEU A 199 8.72 -2.44 8.16
CA LEU A 199 8.18 -1.53 7.15
C LEU A 199 9.28 -0.62 6.60
N LYS A 200 9.30 -0.43 5.28
CA LYS A 200 10.28 0.44 4.63
C LYS A 200 9.57 1.38 3.67
N LEU A 201 9.68 2.68 3.93
CA LEU A 201 9.31 3.73 2.97
C LEU A 201 10.17 3.62 1.71
N GLN A 202 9.58 3.97 0.57
CA GLN A 202 10.27 4.09 -0.70
C GLN A 202 10.55 5.58 -1.01
N PRO A 203 11.74 6.13 -0.70
CA PRO A 203 12.05 7.55 -0.90
C PRO A 203 11.85 8.01 -2.34
N GLU A 204 12.12 7.12 -3.31
CA GLU A 204 12.00 7.41 -4.75
C GLU A 204 10.55 7.54 -5.21
N LYS A 205 9.57 7.15 -4.39
CA LYS A 205 8.13 7.35 -4.64
C LYS A 205 7.48 8.30 -3.62
N THR A 206 8.17 8.57 -2.51
CA THR A 206 7.66 9.47 -1.48
C THR A 206 7.85 10.91 -1.95
N GLN A 207 6.81 11.73 -1.82
CA GLN A 207 6.76 13.10 -2.30
C GLN A 207 6.19 13.98 -1.21
N VAL A 208 6.71 15.20 -1.09
CA VAL A 208 6.19 16.20 -0.14
C VAL A 208 5.93 17.49 -0.90
N TYR A 209 4.75 18.05 -0.69
CA TYR A 209 4.28 19.25 -1.35
C TYR A 209 3.98 20.32 -0.32
N LYS A 210 4.31 21.56 -0.69
CA LYS A 210 3.81 22.77 -0.08
C LYS A 210 2.62 23.25 -0.90
N LEU A 211 1.42 23.19 -0.33
CA LEU A 211 0.21 23.82 -0.87
C LEU A 211 0.08 25.20 -0.21
N GLN A 212 0.04 26.27 -1.01
CA GLN A 212 -0.15 27.64 -0.52
C GLN A 212 -0.91 28.44 -1.59
N ASP A 213 -2.06 29.02 -1.23
CA ASP A 213 -2.87 29.89 -2.08
C ASP A 213 -3.14 29.28 -3.48
N HIS A 214 -3.59 28.03 -3.51
CA HIS A 214 -3.85 27.24 -4.73
C HIS A 214 -2.62 26.95 -5.61
N SER A 215 -1.41 27.19 -5.10
CA SER A 215 -0.16 26.77 -5.70
C SER A 215 0.38 25.51 -5.03
N VAL A 216 0.79 24.54 -5.84
CA VAL A 216 1.43 23.29 -5.38
C VAL A 216 2.89 23.31 -5.79
N VAL A 217 3.78 23.25 -4.80
CA VAL A 217 5.23 23.16 -5.02
C VAL A 217 5.74 21.89 -4.37
N ASN A 218 6.42 21.04 -5.12
CA ASN A 218 7.12 19.88 -4.56
C ASN A 218 8.39 20.36 -3.84
N ILE A 219 8.56 19.96 -2.58
CA ILE A 219 9.64 20.37 -1.68
C ILE A 219 10.45 19.17 -1.16
N GLY A 220 10.48 18.07 -1.92
CA GLY A 220 11.18 16.84 -1.55
C GLY A 220 12.69 17.01 -1.30
N HIS A 221 13.34 18.00 -1.89
CA HIS A 221 14.76 18.32 -1.72
C HIS A 221 15.11 18.79 -0.30
N LEU A 222 14.13 19.27 0.47
CA LEU A 222 14.34 19.76 1.84
C LEU A 222 14.58 18.62 2.85
N PHE A 223 14.33 17.38 2.48
CA PHE A 223 14.40 16.22 3.37
C PHE A 223 15.69 15.42 3.17
N THR A 224 16.09 14.67 4.20
CA THR A 224 17.26 13.78 4.15
C THR A 224 16.85 12.33 4.48
N PRO A 225 17.07 11.36 3.56
CA PRO A 225 17.52 11.56 2.18
C PRO A 225 16.50 12.36 1.36
N SER A 226 16.96 13.03 0.30
CA SER A 226 16.07 13.79 -0.59
C SER A 226 14.99 12.89 -1.18
N LEU A 227 13.75 13.41 -1.20
CA LEU A 227 12.56 12.72 -1.66
C LEU A 227 12.28 13.04 -3.13
N ASN A 228 11.28 12.38 -3.72
CA ASN A 228 10.99 12.51 -5.15
C ASN A 228 10.33 13.86 -5.52
N GLU A 229 10.98 14.57 -6.45
CA GLU A 229 10.52 15.86 -6.99
C GLU A 229 9.98 15.82 -8.43
N LYS A 230 9.82 14.64 -9.03
CA LYS A 230 9.48 14.50 -10.45
C LYS A 230 8.09 15.04 -10.80
N HIS A 231 7.14 14.98 -9.87
CA HIS A 231 5.76 15.40 -10.11
C HIS A 231 5.48 16.76 -9.48
N LYS A 232 4.97 17.70 -10.29
CA LYS A 232 4.57 19.06 -9.88
C LYS A 232 3.15 19.14 -9.30
N THR A 233 2.43 18.03 -9.31
CA THR A 233 1.03 17.94 -8.88
C THR A 233 0.87 16.77 -7.92
N ILE A 234 -0.10 16.87 -7.00
CA ILE A 234 -0.40 15.88 -5.98
C ILE A 234 -1.13 14.71 -6.67
N ASN A 235 -0.56 13.51 -6.61
CA ASN A 235 -1.11 12.31 -7.25
C ASN A 235 -1.41 11.23 -6.20
N PHE A 236 -2.68 10.87 -6.05
CA PHE A 236 -3.07 9.83 -5.08
C PHE A 236 -4.26 9.02 -5.59
N ILE A 237 -4.13 7.68 -5.56
CA ILE A 237 -5.14 6.68 -5.98
C ILE A 237 -5.81 7.03 -7.33
N GLY A 238 -5.01 7.33 -8.35
CA GLY A 238 -5.52 7.59 -9.71
C GLY A 238 -6.16 8.97 -9.92
N LEU A 239 -6.07 9.87 -8.94
CA LEU A 239 -6.52 11.24 -9.04
C LEU A 239 -5.34 12.21 -8.94
N ASN A 240 -5.45 13.32 -9.64
CA ASN A 240 -4.46 14.38 -9.73
C ASN A 240 -5.05 15.70 -9.20
N PHE A 241 -4.28 16.43 -8.40
CA PHE A 241 -4.63 17.76 -7.91
C PHE A 241 -3.50 18.75 -8.17
N ASP A 242 -3.82 19.87 -8.83
CA ASP A 242 -2.87 20.91 -9.24
C ASP A 242 -2.91 22.18 -8.36
N GLY A 243 -3.68 22.15 -7.28
CA GLY A 243 -3.93 23.31 -6.41
C GLY A 243 -5.28 24.00 -6.68
N ASN A 244 -5.83 23.83 -7.89
CA ASN A 244 -7.11 24.40 -8.29
C ASN A 244 -8.17 23.32 -8.57
N ALA A 245 -7.83 22.31 -9.38
CA ALA A 245 -8.78 21.34 -9.89
C ALA A 245 -8.33 19.89 -9.63
N ILE A 246 -9.32 19.01 -9.43
CA ILE A 246 -9.11 17.56 -9.44
C ILE A 246 -9.33 17.04 -10.86
N LYS A 247 -8.41 16.22 -11.33
CA LYS A 247 -8.52 15.51 -12.61
C LYS A 247 -8.31 14.01 -12.39
N ILE A 248 -8.93 13.20 -13.24
CA ILE A 248 -8.57 11.77 -13.32
C ILE A 248 -7.19 11.69 -13.93
N ARG A 249 -6.30 10.91 -13.30
CA ARG A 249 -4.94 10.73 -13.79
C ARG A 249 -4.97 9.98 -15.12
N GLU A 250 -4.44 10.60 -16.16
CA GLU A 250 -4.19 9.92 -17.42
C GLU A 250 -3.08 8.87 -17.22
N LYS A 251 -3.40 7.60 -17.43
CA LYS A 251 -2.38 6.56 -17.58
C LYS A 251 -1.86 6.65 -19.01
N ASN A 252 -0.66 7.19 -19.18
CA ASN A 252 0.11 6.98 -20.40
C ASN A 252 0.48 5.49 -20.45
N TYR A 253 -0.35 4.68 -21.12
CA TYR A 253 0.04 3.35 -21.56
C TYR A 253 1.13 3.55 -22.62
N LYS A 254 2.39 3.45 -22.22
CA LYS A 254 3.50 3.19 -23.15
C LYS A 254 3.64 1.68 -23.31
#